data_AF-A0AAE8NJJ3-F1
#
_entry.id   AF-A0AAE8NJJ3-F1
#
_cell.length_a   1.000
_cell.length_b   1.000
_cell.length_c   1.000
_cell.angle_alpha   90.00
_cell.angle_beta   90.00
_cell.angle_gamma   90.00
#
_symmetry.space_group_name_H-M   'P 1'
#
loop_
_entity.id
_entity.type
_entity.pdbx_description
1 polymer ?
#
loop_
_entity_poly.entity_id
_entity_poly.type
_entity_poly.pdbx_seq_one_letter_code
_entity_poly.pdbx_strand_id
1 'polypeptide(L)'
;MRSSIALTLAALALLASNAAVAFAETPAPESVRLANGHEIEWASPRLFEVDAARHTKSALIVPAALRRALADASSVAFPSGRSKRIDGTDYLLVVVNRSSSSRPTGYCGAGEEGSLYVLELRGTRAVPRFSLPVQSCLDSVSLETDGGTQSPYRAIAWRDDPAAIDIRWEYVAHGGALHRVYRFVNGTFVETEVPQ
;
A
#
# COMPACT_ATOMS: atom_id res chain seq x y z
N MET A 1 -45.62 53.51 38.89
CA MET A 1 -44.94 53.06 40.14
C MET A 1 -44.95 51.55 40.16
N ARG A 2 -43.76 50.92 40.23
CA ARG A 2 -43.48 49.56 40.76
C ARG A 2 -44.26 48.39 40.11
N SER A 3 -43.72 47.22 39.82
CA SER A 3 -42.38 46.64 39.88
C SER A 3 -42.50 45.27 39.18
N SER A 4 -41.43 44.86 38.50
CA SER A 4 -40.97 43.51 38.15
C SER A 4 -41.75 42.29 38.66
N ILE A 5 -41.91 41.27 37.82
CA ILE A 5 -41.29 39.95 38.00
C ILE A 5 -41.04 39.35 36.60
N ALA A 6 -39.76 39.15 36.29
CA ALA A 6 -39.27 38.42 35.14
C ALA A 6 -39.37 36.91 35.41
N LEU A 7 -39.92 36.14 34.46
CA LEU A 7 -39.70 34.70 34.41
C LEU A 7 -38.68 34.41 33.32
N THR A 8 -37.47 34.09 33.75
CA THR A 8 -36.37 33.57 32.97
C THR A 8 -36.68 32.10 32.63
N LEU A 9 -36.86 31.77 31.35
CA LEU A 9 -36.92 30.40 30.85
C LEU A 9 -35.66 30.15 30.01
N ALA A 10 -34.62 29.63 30.66
CA ALA A 10 -33.46 29.08 29.99
C ALA A 10 -33.75 27.63 29.62
N ALA A 11 -33.96 27.35 28.33
CA ALA A 11 -33.98 26.00 27.81
C ALA A 11 -32.55 25.64 27.36
N LEU A 12 -31.82 24.87 28.19
CA LEU A 12 -30.60 24.20 27.75
C LEU A 12 -30.98 23.06 26.80
N ALA A 13 -30.75 23.25 25.50
CA ALA A 13 -30.73 22.14 24.56
C ALA A 13 -29.39 21.41 24.70
N LEU A 14 -29.39 20.26 25.38
CA LEU A 14 -28.29 19.29 25.34
C LEU A 14 -28.27 18.63 23.97
N LEU A 15 -27.47 19.18 23.05
CA LEU A 15 -27.08 18.49 21.82
C LEU A 15 -26.10 17.38 22.20
N ALA A 16 -26.61 16.17 22.44
CA ALA A 16 -25.80 14.96 22.46
C ALA A 16 -25.23 14.80 21.05
N SER A 17 -23.98 15.23 20.87
CA SER A 17 -23.24 14.99 19.65
C SER A 17 -22.90 13.51 19.61
N ASN A 18 -23.69 12.73 18.87
CA ASN A 18 -23.30 11.39 18.45
C ASN A 18 -22.12 11.55 17.49
N ALA A 19 -20.92 11.70 18.03
CA ALA A 19 -19.70 11.45 17.28
C ALA A 19 -19.72 9.96 16.94
N ALA A 20 -20.24 9.63 15.76
CA ALA A 20 -19.98 8.34 15.16
C ALA A 20 -18.46 8.26 15.04
N VAL A 21 -17.85 7.41 15.86
CA VAL A 21 -16.44 7.03 15.69
C VAL A 21 -16.42 6.23 14.39
N ALA A 22 -16.22 6.92 13.27
CA ALA A 22 -15.79 6.25 12.05
C ALA A 22 -14.47 5.59 12.42
N PHE A 23 -14.42 4.26 12.44
CA PHE A 23 -13.15 3.54 12.53
C PHE A 23 -12.33 4.04 11.35
N ALA A 24 -11.29 4.83 11.63
CA ALA A 24 -10.43 5.37 10.60
C ALA A 24 -9.71 4.17 9.96
N GLU A 25 -10.11 3.81 8.74
CA GLU A 25 -9.37 2.86 7.93
C GLU A 25 -7.92 3.32 7.90
N THR A 26 -6.99 2.47 8.31
CA THR A 26 -5.58 2.84 8.25
C THR A 26 -5.12 2.72 6.79
N PRO A 27 -4.86 3.84 6.08
CA PRO A 27 -4.54 3.77 4.66
C PRO A 27 -3.14 3.19 4.44
N ALA A 28 -2.87 2.76 3.22
CA ALA A 28 -1.50 2.52 2.77
C ALA A 28 -0.74 3.86 2.69
N PRO A 29 0.58 3.86 2.94
CA PRO A 29 1.44 5.00 2.68
C PRO A 29 1.30 5.56 1.26
N GLU A 30 1.33 6.89 1.13
CA GLU A 30 1.29 7.59 -0.17
C GLU A 30 2.67 7.74 -0.81
N SER A 31 3.74 7.67 -0.01
CA SER A 31 5.13 7.75 -0.45
C SER A 31 6.03 6.80 0.34
N VAL A 32 7.23 6.54 -0.17
CA VAL A 32 8.26 5.72 0.47
C VAL A 32 9.49 6.56 0.75
N ARG A 33 9.83 6.74 2.03
CA ARG A 33 11.06 7.43 2.41
C ARG A 33 12.29 6.54 2.24
N LEU A 34 13.29 7.09 1.57
CA LEU A 34 14.61 6.50 1.34
C LEU A 34 15.57 6.80 2.50
N ALA A 35 16.66 6.05 2.59
CA ALA A 35 17.68 6.25 3.62
C ALA A 35 18.39 7.62 3.51
N ASN A 36 18.47 8.19 2.30
CA ASN A 36 19.02 9.52 2.05
C ASN A 36 18.03 10.67 2.39
N GLY A 37 16.82 10.34 2.86
CA GLY A 37 15.78 11.32 3.20
C GLY A 37 14.90 11.75 2.03
N HIS A 38 15.18 11.30 0.80
CA HIS A 38 14.29 11.52 -0.34
C HIS A 38 13.04 10.65 -0.23
N GLU A 39 12.02 10.97 -1.01
CA GLU A 39 10.79 10.19 -1.08
C GLU A 39 10.53 9.64 -2.47
N ILE A 40 9.99 8.43 -2.55
CA ILE A 40 9.44 7.87 -3.77
C ILE A 40 7.93 8.02 -3.74
N GLU A 41 7.39 8.62 -4.78
CA GLU A 41 5.95 8.79 -4.98
C GLU A 41 5.53 8.26 -6.36
N TRP A 42 4.26 7.93 -6.50
CA TRP A 42 3.65 7.65 -7.79
C TRP A 42 2.81 8.84 -8.25
N ALA A 43 3.06 9.31 -9.46
CA ALA A 43 2.16 10.21 -10.16
C ALA A 43 1.96 9.64 -11.55
N SER A 44 0.73 9.22 -11.87
CA SER A 44 0.44 8.49 -13.08
C SER A 44 1.06 9.17 -14.32
N PRO A 45 1.82 8.43 -15.16
CA PRO A 45 2.04 6.98 -15.16
C PRO A 45 3.42 6.54 -14.59
N ARG A 46 4.07 7.33 -13.73
CA ARG A 46 5.49 7.14 -13.37
C ARG A 46 5.74 7.19 -11.86
N LEU A 47 6.82 6.53 -11.45
CA LEU A 47 7.42 6.72 -10.14
C LEU A 47 8.41 7.88 -10.19
N PHE A 48 8.44 8.68 -9.14
CA PHE A 48 9.33 9.83 -9.00
C PHE A 48 10.09 9.75 -7.69
N GLU A 49 11.36 10.15 -7.73
CA GLU A 49 12.14 10.49 -6.55
C GLU A 49 12.03 12.00 -6.32
N VAL A 50 11.71 12.38 -5.07
CA VAL A 50 11.51 13.75 -4.63
C VAL A 50 12.56 14.06 -3.57
N ASP A 51 13.38 15.08 -3.85
CA ASP A 51 14.24 15.74 -2.87
C ASP A 51 13.55 17.05 -2.47
N ALA A 52 12.86 17.02 -1.33
CA ALA A 52 12.13 18.16 -0.81
C ALA A 52 13.08 19.30 -0.38
N ALA A 53 14.28 18.98 0.08
CA ALA A 53 15.26 19.97 0.53
C ALA A 53 15.82 20.80 -0.64
N ARG A 54 15.95 20.18 -1.82
CA ARG A 54 16.38 20.86 -3.05
C ARG A 54 15.24 21.22 -4.00
N HIS A 55 13.99 20.91 -3.63
CA HIS A 55 12.80 21.08 -4.46
C HIS A 55 12.94 20.42 -5.85
N THR A 56 13.57 19.25 -5.92
CA THR A 56 13.73 18.52 -7.19
C THR A 56 12.87 17.28 -7.22
N LYS A 57 12.33 16.98 -8.41
CA LYS A 57 11.53 15.80 -8.68
C LYS A 57 12.02 15.15 -9.97
N SER A 58 12.48 13.91 -9.87
CA SER A 58 13.08 13.17 -10.99
C SER A 58 12.35 11.87 -11.20
N ALA A 59 11.93 11.60 -12.43
CA ALA A 59 11.24 10.36 -12.73
C ALA A 59 12.23 9.19 -12.75
N LEU A 60 11.86 8.09 -12.09
CA LEU A 60 12.65 6.87 -12.09
C LEU A 60 12.68 6.24 -13.49
N ILE A 61 13.81 5.62 -13.80
CA ILE A 61 14.01 4.80 -14.99
C ILE A 61 13.73 3.35 -14.60
N VAL A 62 12.68 2.78 -15.20
CA VAL A 62 12.26 1.39 -14.98
C VAL A 62 12.35 0.57 -16.27
N PRO A 63 12.52 -0.76 -16.20
CA PRO A 63 12.46 -1.62 -17.38
C PRO A 63 11.14 -1.53 -18.14
N ALA A 64 11.15 -1.86 -19.43
CA ALA A 64 10.00 -1.71 -20.32
C ALA A 64 8.73 -2.44 -19.83
N ALA A 65 8.88 -3.59 -19.17
CA ALA A 65 7.75 -4.34 -18.63
C ALA A 65 7.05 -3.59 -17.49
N LEU A 66 7.82 -3.13 -16.48
CA LEU A 66 7.29 -2.34 -15.38
C LEU A 66 6.75 -0.98 -15.85
N ARG A 67 7.41 -0.36 -16.84
CA ARG A 67 6.91 0.89 -17.45
C ARG A 67 5.50 0.71 -18.04
N ARG A 68 5.24 -0.42 -18.71
CA ARG A 68 3.91 -0.74 -19.26
C ARG A 68 2.91 -0.98 -18.13
N ALA A 69 3.29 -1.78 -17.13
CA ALA A 69 2.42 -2.03 -15.97
C ALA A 69 2.01 -0.74 -15.25
N LEU A 70 2.94 0.20 -15.04
CA LEU A 70 2.66 1.51 -14.42
C LEU A 70 1.80 2.43 -15.32
N ALA A 71 1.93 2.32 -16.64
CA ALA A 71 1.13 3.10 -17.58
C ALA A 71 -0.32 2.61 -17.67
N ASP A 72 -0.51 1.29 -17.53
CA ASP A 72 -1.83 0.65 -17.55
C ASP A 72 -2.47 0.55 -16.15
N ALA A 73 -1.80 1.09 -15.12
CA ALA A 73 -2.22 0.97 -13.74
C ALA A 73 -3.50 1.77 -13.47
N SER A 74 -4.49 1.13 -12.82
CA SER A 74 -5.64 1.84 -12.23
C SER A 74 -5.23 2.56 -10.94
N SER A 75 -4.32 1.96 -10.18
CA SER A 75 -3.76 2.53 -8.96
C SER A 75 -2.37 1.93 -8.66
N VAL A 76 -1.60 2.62 -7.83
CA VAL A 76 -0.36 2.11 -7.25
C VAL A 76 -0.43 2.32 -5.73
N ALA A 77 0.00 1.32 -4.98
CA ALA A 77 0.07 1.38 -3.53
C ALA A 77 1.48 1.04 -3.04
N PHE A 78 1.86 1.63 -1.90
CA PHE A 78 3.10 1.31 -1.20
C PHE A 78 2.79 0.56 0.08
N PRO A 79 3.08 -0.74 0.19
CA PRO A 79 2.90 -1.49 1.43
C PRO A 79 3.64 -0.91 2.65
N SER A 80 4.79 -0.27 2.42
CA SER A 80 5.64 0.33 3.45
C SER A 80 6.00 1.77 3.10
N GLY A 81 5.88 2.67 4.07
CA GLY A 81 6.27 4.09 3.92
C GLY A 81 7.78 4.32 4.07
N ARG A 82 8.55 3.24 4.24
CA ARG A 82 10.01 3.27 4.29
C ARG A 82 10.59 2.20 3.39
N SER A 83 11.70 2.55 2.74
CA SER A 83 12.54 1.56 2.04
C SER A 83 13.19 0.60 3.03
N LYS A 84 13.55 -0.59 2.54
CA LYS A 84 14.38 -1.54 3.27
C LYS A 84 15.81 -1.45 2.74
N ARG A 85 16.77 -1.23 3.64
CA ARG A 85 18.18 -1.24 3.27
C ARG A 85 18.75 -2.64 3.43
N ILE A 86 19.24 -3.22 2.34
CA ILE A 86 19.90 -4.54 2.32
C ILE A 86 21.24 -4.35 1.62
N ASP A 87 22.33 -4.72 2.30
CA ASP A 87 23.70 -4.55 1.81
C ASP A 87 23.99 -3.13 1.29
N GLY A 88 23.47 -2.12 2.00
CA GLY A 88 23.64 -0.70 1.65
C GLY A 88 22.80 -0.21 0.47
N THR A 89 21.90 -1.02 -0.07
CA THR A 89 21.02 -0.66 -1.19
C THR A 89 19.58 -0.54 -0.72
N ASP A 90 18.85 0.47 -1.20
CA ASP A 90 17.44 0.68 -0.86
C ASP A 90 16.52 -0.16 -1.75
N TYR A 91 15.58 -0.87 -1.12
CA TYR A 91 14.56 -1.68 -1.75
C TYR A 91 13.16 -1.13 -1.40
N LEU A 92 12.27 -1.12 -2.39
CA LEU A 92 10.90 -0.64 -2.26
C LEU A 92 9.91 -1.77 -2.50
N LEU A 93 8.77 -1.72 -1.79
CA LEU A 93 7.59 -2.51 -2.11
C LEU A 93 6.64 -1.62 -2.89
N VAL A 94 6.22 -2.05 -4.06
CA VAL A 94 5.26 -1.33 -4.91
C VAL A 94 4.23 -2.32 -5.40
N VAL A 95 2.96 -2.11 -5.09
CA VAL A 95 1.87 -2.88 -5.69
C VAL A 95 1.29 -2.07 -6.85
N VAL A 96 1.31 -2.65 -8.04
CA VAL A 96 0.70 -2.06 -9.24
C VAL A 96 -0.61 -2.79 -9.49
N ASN A 97 -1.70 -2.04 -9.48
CA ASN A 97 -3.04 -2.56 -9.71
C ASN A 97 -3.51 -2.22 -11.11
N ARG A 98 -4.23 -3.16 -11.70
CA ARG A 98 -4.99 -2.95 -12.93
C ARG A 98 -6.43 -3.33 -12.69
N SER A 99 -7.34 -2.70 -13.43
CA SER A 99 -8.74 -3.15 -13.42
C SER A 99 -8.83 -4.60 -13.89
N SER A 100 -9.62 -5.40 -13.17
CA SER A 100 -9.89 -6.81 -13.50
C SER A 100 -10.76 -6.96 -14.74
N SER A 101 -11.50 -5.90 -15.10
CA SER A 101 -12.42 -5.89 -16.23
C SER A 101 -12.40 -4.53 -16.93
N SER A 102 -12.52 -4.53 -18.26
CA SER A 102 -12.86 -3.32 -19.02
C SER A 102 -14.37 -3.02 -19.02
N ARG A 103 -15.17 -3.91 -18.40
CA ARG A 103 -16.63 -3.80 -18.25
C ARG A 103 -16.99 -3.75 -16.76
N PRO A 104 -17.28 -2.57 -16.21
CA PRO A 104 -17.42 -2.36 -14.77
C PRO A 104 -18.69 -2.94 -14.15
N THR A 105 -19.57 -3.57 -14.94
CA THR A 105 -20.87 -4.11 -14.50
C THR A 105 -20.89 -5.64 -14.32
N GLY A 106 -19.77 -6.33 -14.57
CA GLY A 106 -19.64 -7.79 -14.37
C GLY A 106 -19.26 -8.20 -12.94
N TYR A 107 -19.12 -9.50 -12.69
CA TYR A 107 -18.77 -10.09 -11.37
C TYR A 107 -17.53 -9.47 -10.71
N CYS A 108 -16.54 -9.05 -11.51
CA CYS A 108 -15.34 -8.33 -11.05
C CYS A 108 -15.33 -6.84 -11.41
N GLY A 109 -16.51 -6.25 -11.66
CA GLY A 109 -16.73 -4.92 -12.20
C GLY A 109 -15.64 -3.89 -11.90
N ALA A 110 -15.55 -3.47 -10.63
CA ALA A 110 -14.54 -2.53 -10.12
C ALA A 110 -13.38 -3.22 -9.36
N GLY A 111 -13.26 -4.54 -9.47
CA GLY A 111 -12.19 -5.29 -8.82
C GLY A 111 -10.82 -4.99 -9.45
N GLU A 112 -9.75 -5.20 -8.70
CA GLU A 112 -8.38 -5.00 -9.16
C GLU A 112 -7.56 -6.31 -9.14
N GLU A 113 -6.65 -6.40 -10.10
CA GLU A 113 -5.60 -7.41 -10.14
C GLU A 113 -4.30 -6.72 -9.71
N GLY A 114 -3.77 -7.11 -8.56
CA GLY A 114 -2.63 -6.49 -7.90
C GLY A 114 -1.38 -7.34 -8.02
N SER A 115 -0.29 -6.75 -8.51
CA SER A 115 1.04 -7.39 -8.54
C SER A 115 2.02 -6.61 -7.67
N LEU A 116 2.61 -7.28 -6.69
CA LEU A 116 3.72 -6.77 -5.89
C LEU A 116 4.99 -6.79 -6.74
N TYR A 117 5.76 -5.71 -6.67
CA TYR A 117 7.12 -5.59 -7.18
C TYR A 117 8.05 -5.19 -6.03
N VAL A 118 9.22 -5.81 -6.00
CA VAL A 118 10.32 -5.37 -5.13
C VAL A 118 11.37 -4.70 -6.00
N LEU A 119 11.55 -3.40 -5.80
CA LEU A 119 12.42 -2.59 -6.65
C LEU A 119 13.72 -2.28 -5.90
N GLU A 120 14.85 -2.69 -6.46
CA GLU A 120 16.17 -2.22 -6.05
C GLU A 120 16.43 -0.85 -6.69
N LEU A 121 16.82 0.15 -5.88
CA LEU A 121 17.22 1.46 -6.36
C LEU A 121 18.72 1.55 -6.62
N ARG A 122 19.08 1.99 -7.84
CA ARG A 122 20.46 2.25 -8.29
C ARG A 122 20.54 3.65 -8.87
N GLY A 123 20.72 4.64 -8.00
CA GLY A 123 20.51 6.04 -8.36
C GLY A 123 19.08 6.22 -8.90
N THR A 124 18.93 6.82 -10.08
CA THR A 124 17.61 7.05 -10.70
C THR A 124 17.00 5.82 -11.35
N ARG A 125 17.64 4.65 -11.30
CA ARG A 125 17.10 3.40 -11.86
C ARG A 125 16.42 2.57 -10.78
N ALA A 126 15.20 2.11 -11.06
CA ALA A 126 14.49 1.16 -10.21
C ALA A 126 14.36 -0.18 -10.95
N VAL A 127 15.03 -1.20 -10.43
CA VAL A 127 15.16 -2.52 -11.06
C VAL A 127 14.33 -3.54 -10.27
N PRO A 128 13.35 -4.21 -10.88
CA PRO A 128 12.59 -5.25 -10.20
C PRO A 128 13.49 -6.46 -9.91
N ARG A 129 13.49 -6.90 -8.65
CA ARG A 129 14.20 -8.09 -8.16
C ARG A 129 13.29 -9.24 -7.78
N PHE A 130 12.02 -8.95 -7.61
CA PHE A 130 10.96 -9.90 -7.32
C PHE A 130 9.64 -9.33 -7.81
N SER A 131 8.74 -10.22 -8.24
CA SER A 131 7.36 -9.86 -8.54
C SER A 131 6.43 -11.03 -8.22
N LEU A 132 5.27 -10.73 -7.66
CA LEU A 132 4.28 -11.74 -7.30
C LEU A 132 2.85 -11.17 -7.45
N PRO A 133 1.92 -11.87 -8.11
CA PRO A 133 0.50 -11.57 -8.00
C PRO A 133 0.04 -11.74 -6.55
N VAL A 134 -0.51 -10.69 -5.95
CA VAL A 134 -0.89 -10.67 -4.52
C VAL A 134 -2.38 -10.46 -4.31
N GLN A 135 -3.09 -9.97 -5.31
CA GLN A 135 -4.54 -9.76 -5.26
C GLN A 135 -5.13 -10.05 -6.63
N SER A 136 -6.27 -10.72 -6.65
CA SER A 136 -7.01 -11.02 -7.88
C SER A 136 -8.49 -11.14 -7.58
N CYS A 137 -9.31 -10.36 -8.29
CA CYS A 137 -10.75 -10.60 -8.24
C CYS A 137 -11.10 -11.85 -9.05
N LEU A 138 -10.49 -12.00 -10.23
CA LEU A 138 -10.80 -13.09 -11.16
C LEU A 138 -10.47 -14.46 -10.57
N ASP A 139 -9.35 -14.55 -9.85
CA ASP A 139 -8.86 -15.80 -9.25
C ASP A 139 -9.21 -15.90 -7.75
N SER A 140 -10.03 -14.99 -7.22
CA SER A 140 -10.42 -14.94 -5.80
C SER A 140 -9.20 -15.05 -4.88
N VAL A 141 -8.36 -14.02 -4.91
CA VAL A 141 -7.19 -13.87 -4.04
C VAL A 141 -7.28 -12.51 -3.37
N SER A 142 -7.32 -12.49 -2.04
CA SER A 142 -7.44 -11.25 -1.27
C SER A 142 -6.44 -11.21 -0.11
N LEU A 143 -5.76 -10.07 0.00
CA LEU A 143 -4.89 -9.78 1.14
C LEU A 143 -5.71 -9.64 2.44
N GLU A 144 -5.10 -9.97 3.55
CA GLU A 144 -5.70 -9.80 4.88
C GLU A 144 -5.94 -8.30 5.17
N THR A 145 -7.08 -7.94 5.76
CA THR A 145 -7.47 -6.53 6.00
C THR A 145 -7.74 -6.22 7.47
N ASP A 146 -7.42 -7.15 8.38
CA ASP A 146 -7.73 -7.05 9.82
C ASP A 146 -9.21 -6.68 10.05
N GLY A 147 -10.10 -7.54 9.55
CA GLY A 147 -11.55 -7.32 9.62
C GLY A 147 -12.06 -6.12 8.81
N GLY A 148 -11.30 -5.66 7.79
CA GLY A 148 -11.64 -4.50 6.96
C GLY A 148 -11.26 -3.15 7.56
N THR A 149 -10.50 -3.12 8.66
CA THR A 149 -10.11 -1.86 9.35
C THR A 149 -8.83 -1.24 8.79
N GLN A 150 -8.13 -1.95 7.91
CA GLN A 150 -6.87 -1.51 7.33
C GLN A 150 -6.84 -1.72 5.81
N SER A 151 -6.04 -0.90 5.13
CA SER A 151 -5.75 -1.14 3.71
C SER A 151 -5.17 -2.55 3.51
N PRO A 152 -5.62 -3.31 2.49
CA PRO A 152 -5.12 -4.66 2.21
C PRO A 152 -3.60 -4.71 2.02
N TYR A 153 -3.00 -3.63 1.52
CA TYR A 153 -1.55 -3.58 1.31
C TYR A 153 -0.72 -3.56 2.60
N ARG A 154 -1.35 -3.39 3.77
CA ARG A 154 -0.71 -3.54 5.08
C ARG A 154 -0.39 -5.00 5.42
N ALA A 155 -1.02 -5.96 4.75
CA ALA A 155 -0.69 -7.38 4.88
C ALA A 155 0.63 -7.77 4.20
N ILE A 156 1.28 -6.84 3.48
CA ILE A 156 2.61 -7.01 2.92
C ILE A 156 3.58 -6.16 3.74
N ALA A 157 4.56 -6.79 4.38
CA ALA A 157 5.49 -6.10 5.26
C ALA A 157 6.94 -6.52 5.02
N TRP A 158 7.86 -5.60 5.29
CA TRP A 158 9.26 -5.98 5.47
C TRP A 158 9.43 -6.75 6.78
N ARG A 159 10.31 -7.75 6.76
CA ARG A 159 10.86 -8.37 7.98
C ARG A 159 12.32 -7.99 8.14
N ASP A 160 12.68 -7.82 9.40
CA ASP A 160 14.06 -7.67 9.83
C ASP A 160 14.65 -9.03 10.19
N ASP A 161 15.96 -9.13 9.98
CA ASP A 161 16.87 -10.19 10.44
C ASP A 161 16.33 -11.65 10.42
N PRO A 162 16.49 -12.40 9.30
CA PRO A 162 17.06 -11.98 8.03
C PRO A 162 16.08 -11.10 7.21
N ALA A 163 16.63 -10.29 6.30
CA ALA A 163 15.81 -9.47 5.41
C ALA A 163 14.85 -10.35 4.59
N ALA A 164 13.55 -10.08 4.72
CA ALA A 164 12.50 -10.82 4.04
C ALA A 164 11.25 -9.96 3.82
N ILE A 165 10.29 -10.51 3.07
CA ILE A 165 8.95 -9.95 2.88
C ILE A 165 7.97 -10.94 3.49
N ASP A 166 7.10 -10.45 4.35
CA ASP A 166 5.95 -11.17 4.89
C ASP A 166 4.72 -10.81 4.07
N ILE A 167 3.93 -11.80 3.66
CA ILE A 167 2.67 -11.58 2.96
C ILE A 167 1.58 -12.46 3.57
N ARG A 168 0.46 -11.82 3.92
CA ARG A 168 -0.72 -12.46 4.49
C ARG A 168 -1.94 -12.29 3.59
N TRP A 169 -2.70 -13.37 3.42
CA TRP A 169 -3.93 -13.42 2.65
C TRP A 169 -5.08 -13.80 3.56
N GLU A 170 -6.23 -13.16 3.35
CA GLU A 170 -7.50 -13.62 3.91
C GLU A 170 -7.97 -14.88 3.17
N TYR A 171 -7.80 -14.87 1.85
CA TYR A 171 -8.29 -15.92 0.99
C TYR A 171 -7.39 -16.12 -0.24
N VAL A 172 -7.12 -17.38 -0.56
CA VAL A 172 -6.46 -17.83 -1.78
C VAL A 172 -7.25 -19.01 -2.32
N ALA A 173 -7.81 -18.88 -3.52
CA ALA A 173 -8.51 -19.97 -4.16
C ALA A 173 -7.62 -21.22 -4.25
N HIS A 174 -8.23 -22.41 -4.13
CA HIS A 174 -7.56 -23.72 -4.22
C HIS A 174 -6.66 -24.10 -3.03
N GLY A 175 -6.82 -23.45 -1.87
CA GLY A 175 -6.24 -23.93 -0.60
C GLY A 175 -4.75 -23.68 -0.43
N GLY A 176 -4.22 -22.63 -1.05
CA GLY A 176 -2.83 -22.20 -0.85
C GLY A 176 -2.57 -21.68 0.57
N ALA A 177 -1.29 -21.62 0.97
CA ALA A 177 -0.89 -21.03 2.25
C ALA A 177 -1.30 -19.54 2.31
N LEU A 178 -1.99 -19.17 3.39
CA LEU A 178 -2.47 -17.81 3.69
C LEU A 178 -1.38 -16.91 4.30
N HIS A 179 -0.23 -17.47 4.62
CA HIS A 179 0.94 -16.73 5.10
C HIS A 179 2.18 -17.28 4.42
N ARG A 180 2.95 -16.40 3.79
CA ARG A 180 4.21 -16.76 3.12
C ARG A 180 5.28 -15.74 3.44
N VAL A 181 6.50 -16.23 3.57
CA VAL A 181 7.68 -15.41 3.80
C VAL A 181 8.63 -15.60 2.62
N TYR A 182 9.11 -14.51 2.05
CA TYR A 182 10.08 -14.52 0.98
C TYR A 182 11.39 -13.92 1.49
N ARG A 183 12.41 -14.74 1.69
CA ARG A 183 13.72 -14.32 2.21
C ARG A 183 14.59 -13.77 1.09
N PHE A 184 15.34 -12.71 1.39
CA PHE A 184 16.34 -12.21 0.46
C PHE A 184 17.51 -13.19 0.34
N VAL A 185 17.78 -13.65 -0.87
CA VAL A 185 18.86 -14.59 -1.21
C VAL A 185 19.45 -14.16 -2.55
N ASN A 186 20.77 -13.93 -2.60
CA ASN A 186 21.51 -13.64 -3.84
C ASN A 186 20.89 -12.55 -4.73
N GLY A 187 20.38 -11.46 -4.15
CA GLY A 187 19.82 -10.34 -4.92
C GLY A 187 18.37 -10.49 -5.35
N THR A 188 17.66 -11.53 -4.88
CA THR A 188 16.22 -11.74 -5.12
C THR A 188 15.53 -12.22 -3.84
N PHE A 189 14.21 -12.43 -3.90
CA PHE A 189 13.40 -12.91 -2.79
C PHE A 189 12.83 -14.29 -3.13
N VAL A 190 13.06 -15.27 -2.25
CA VAL A 190 12.70 -16.67 -2.45
C VAL A 190 11.80 -17.12 -1.31
N GLU A 191 10.71 -17.82 -1.64
CA GLU A 191 9.80 -18.37 -0.64
C GLU A 191 10.54 -19.31 0.32
N THR A 192 10.26 -19.19 1.61
CA THR A 192 10.77 -20.05 2.66
C THR A 192 9.61 -20.49 3.54
N GLU A 193 9.77 -21.64 4.20
CA GLU A 193 8.87 -22.05 5.26
C GLU A 193 8.81 -20.96 6.34
N VAL A 194 7.60 -20.70 6.82
CA VAL A 194 7.37 -19.85 7.99
C VAL A 194 7.84 -20.63 9.21
N PRO A 195 8.82 -20.12 10.00
CA PRO A 195 9.19 -20.77 11.25
C PRO A 195 7.96 -20.89 12.15
N GLN A 196 7.70 -22.09 12.65
CA GLN A 196 6.62 -22.36 13.63
C GLN A 196 6.87 -21.65 14.96
#